data_AF-A0AB39TRF6-F1
#
_entry.id   AF-A0AB39TRF6-F1
#
_cell.length_a   1.000
_cell.length_b   1.000
_cell.length_c   1.000
_cell.angle_alpha   90.00
_cell.angle_beta   90.00
_cell.angle_gamma   90.00
#
_symmetry.space_group_name_H-M   'P 1'
#
loop_
_entity.id
_entity.type
_entity.pdbx_description
1 polymer ?
#
loop_
_entity_poly.entity_id
_entity_poly.type
_entity_poly.pdbx_seq_one_letter_code
_entity_poly.pdbx_strand_id
1 'polypeptide(L)'
;MSVTERTAVATEPLEVWIDQDLCTGDGICVQYAPEVFELDIDGLAYVKGPDDELRQQPGETAPVPLTLLQDVVDSAKECPGECIHVRRVSDRVEVYGPDAD
;
A
#
# COMPACT_ATOMS: atom_id res chain seq x y z
N MET A 1 -0.47 8.64 -40.69
CA MET A 1 -1.75 8.57 -39.97
C MET A 1 -1.90 7.10 -39.56
N SER A 2 -1.69 6.65 -38.34
CA SER A 2 -1.49 7.28 -37.04
C SER A 2 -0.64 6.31 -36.22
N VAL A 3 0.35 6.82 -35.50
CA VAL A 3 1.02 6.07 -34.44
C VAL A 3 0.13 6.24 -33.21
N THR A 4 -0.47 5.18 -32.72
CA THR A 4 -1.13 5.16 -31.40
C THR A 4 -0.48 4.02 -30.62
N GLU A 5 0.71 4.27 -30.08
CA GLU A 5 0.97 4.76 -28.72
C GLU A 5 1.26 3.55 -27.83
N ARG A 6 2.48 3.55 -27.29
CA ARG A 6 3.08 2.47 -26.52
C ARG A 6 2.27 2.27 -25.23
N THR A 7 1.71 1.09 -24.99
CA THR A 7 1.42 0.67 -23.62
C THR A 7 2.75 0.29 -22.95
N ALA A 8 3.58 1.30 -22.69
CA ALA A 8 4.35 1.24 -21.48
C ALA A 8 3.29 1.12 -20.38
N VAL A 9 3.36 0.07 -19.56
CA VAL A 9 2.74 0.15 -18.23
C VAL A 9 3.48 1.31 -17.58
N ALA A 10 2.95 2.52 -17.74
CA ALA A 10 3.39 3.65 -16.97
C ALA A 10 3.13 3.20 -15.55
N THR A 11 4.18 2.98 -14.77
CA THR A 11 4.01 2.70 -13.36
C THR A 11 3.50 4.00 -12.77
N GLU A 12 2.18 4.17 -12.80
CA GLU A 12 1.50 5.31 -12.20
C GLU A 12 1.91 5.34 -10.73
N PRO A 13 2.16 6.53 -10.15
CA PRO A 13 2.50 6.63 -8.75
C PRO A 13 1.40 5.98 -7.92
N LEU A 14 1.78 5.00 -7.12
CA LEU A 14 0.90 4.26 -6.21
C LEU A 14 1.13 4.77 -4.79
N GLU A 15 0.05 4.79 -4.03
CA GLU A 15 0.05 5.05 -2.60
C GLU A 15 -0.63 3.88 -1.88
N VAL A 16 -0.14 3.57 -0.69
CA VAL A 16 -0.66 2.52 0.18
C VAL A 16 -1.13 3.12 1.49
N TRP A 17 -2.19 2.54 2.05
CA TRP A 17 -2.71 2.85 3.36
C TRP A 17 -3.27 1.59 4.04
N ILE A 18 -3.47 1.68 5.36
CA ILE A 18 -4.02 0.60 6.16
C ILE A 18 -5.35 1.04 6.75
N ASP A 19 -6.36 0.18 6.61
CA ASP A 19 -7.64 0.33 7.31
C ASP A 19 -7.52 -0.20 8.74
N GLN A 20 -7.56 0.72 9.70
CA GLN A 20 -7.41 0.40 11.12
C GLN A 20 -8.62 -0.28 11.74
N ASP A 21 -9.79 -0.22 11.10
CA ASP A 21 -10.97 -0.96 11.56
C ASP A 21 -10.88 -2.45 11.18
N LEU A 22 -10.10 -2.78 10.14
CA LEU A 22 -9.90 -4.15 9.64
C LEU A 22 -8.59 -4.79 10.10
N CYS A 23 -7.61 -3.97 10.53
CA CYS A 23 -6.31 -4.46 10.94
C CYS A 23 -6.40 -5.32 12.22
N THR A 24 -5.90 -6.55 12.13
CA THR A 24 -5.91 -7.52 13.25
C THR A 24 -4.57 -7.61 13.98
N GLY A 25 -3.55 -6.86 13.54
CA GLY A 25 -2.22 -6.87 14.15
C GLY A 25 -1.36 -8.09 13.84
N ASP A 26 -1.63 -8.81 12.75
CA ASP A 26 -0.88 -10.03 12.36
C ASP A 26 0.60 -9.76 12.03
N GLY A 27 0.92 -8.54 11.57
CA GLY A 27 2.28 -8.09 11.33
C GLY A 27 2.92 -8.63 10.04
N ILE A 28 2.19 -9.35 9.19
CA ILE A 28 2.68 -9.85 7.90
C ILE A 28 3.16 -8.74 6.96
N CYS A 29 2.52 -7.57 6.99
CA CYS A 29 2.95 -6.39 6.22
C CYS A 29 4.38 -5.95 6.57
N VAL A 30 4.73 -5.93 7.85
CA VAL A 30 6.08 -5.58 8.32
C VAL A 30 7.09 -6.65 7.95
N GLN A 31 6.68 -7.92 7.87
CA GLN A 31 7.57 -9.02 7.47
C GLN A 31 7.96 -8.92 5.99
N TYR A 32 7.02 -8.55 5.12
CA TYR A 32 7.27 -8.41 3.68
C TYR A 32 7.93 -7.07 3.33
N ALA A 33 7.42 -5.96 3.86
CA ALA A 33 7.89 -4.61 3.52
C ALA A 33 8.10 -3.72 4.76
N PRO A 34 9.13 -3.98 5.59
CA PRO A 34 9.42 -3.20 6.81
C PRO A 34 9.84 -1.75 6.54
N GLU A 35 10.21 -1.42 5.29
CA GLU A 35 10.50 -0.04 4.89
C GLU A 35 9.23 0.80 4.69
N VAL A 36 8.09 0.13 4.43
CA VAL A 36 6.80 0.77 4.14
C VAL A 36 5.82 0.62 5.30
N PHE A 37 5.93 -0.45 6.08
CA PHE A 37 5.02 -0.74 7.17
C PHE A 37 5.74 -0.87 8.51
N GLU A 38 5.08 -0.43 9.56
CA GLU A 38 5.53 -0.60 10.94
C GLU A 38 4.35 -1.00 11.82
N LEU A 39 4.59 -1.88 12.80
CA LEU A 39 3.60 -2.26 13.81
C LEU A 39 3.86 -1.43 15.06
N ASP A 40 2.87 -0.64 15.49
CA ASP A 40 3.00 0.21 16.67
C ASP A 40 2.60 -0.56 17.96
N ILE A 41 2.81 0.09 19.11
CA ILE A 41 2.56 -0.46 20.45
C ILE A 41 1.08 -0.73 20.74
N ASP A 42 0.18 -0.17 19.95
CA ASP A 42 -1.26 -0.42 20.02
C ASP A 42 -1.68 -1.75 19.37
N GLY A 43 -0.74 -2.41 18.67
CA GLY A 43 -0.98 -3.66 17.94
C GLY A 43 -1.56 -3.45 16.55
N LEU A 44 -1.60 -2.22 16.04
CA LEU A 44 -2.01 -1.89 14.68
C LEU A 44 -0.81 -1.58 13.79
N ALA A 45 -0.96 -1.87 12.51
CA ALA A 45 0.06 -1.57 11.51
C ALA A 45 -0.22 -0.20 10.88
N TYR A 46 0.85 0.55 10.61
CA TYR A 46 0.79 1.87 9.99
C TYR A 46 1.74 1.94 8.80
N VAL A 47 1.45 2.83 7.86
CA VAL A 47 2.36 3.10 6.74
C VAL A 47 3.40 4.14 7.14
N LYS A 48 4.63 3.92 6.71
CA LYS A 48 5.78 4.79 6.95
C LYS A 48 6.09 5.59 5.69
N GLY A 49 6.20 6.90 5.84
CA GLY A 49 6.56 7.78 4.75
C GLY A 49 8.04 7.73 4.37
N PRO A 50 8.43 8.43 3.28
CA PRO A 50 9.84 8.57 2.88
C PRO A 50 10.68 9.40 3.88
N ASP A 51 10.02 10.07 4.80
CA ASP A 51 10.54 10.82 5.94
C ASP A 51 10.72 9.96 7.21
N ASP A 52 10.51 8.64 7.10
CA ASP A 52 10.53 7.68 8.22
C ASP A 52 9.50 7.98 9.34
N GLU A 53 8.51 8.84 9.07
CA GLU A 53 7.42 9.11 10.01
C GLU A 53 6.21 8.21 9.74
N LEU A 54 5.58 7.74 10.81
CA LEU A 54 4.36 6.93 10.73
C LEU A 54 3.12 7.78 10.46
N ARG A 55 2.29 7.27 9.57
CA ARG A 55 0.98 7.83 9.23
C ARG A 55 -0.10 7.27 10.15
N GLN A 56 -0.26 7.88 11.32
CA GLN A 56 -1.14 7.38 12.38
C GLN A 56 -2.61 7.81 12.27
N GLN A 57 -2.92 8.79 11.42
CA GLN A 57 -4.30 9.24 11.24
C GLN A 57 -5.04 8.34 10.24
N PRO A 58 -6.34 8.07 10.46
CA PRO A 58 -7.14 7.26 9.55
C PRO A 58 -7.11 7.78 8.10
N GLY A 59 -6.80 6.89 7.16
CA GLY A 59 -6.76 7.21 5.73
C GLY A 59 -5.51 7.98 5.27
N GLU A 60 -4.53 8.21 6.14
CA GLU A 60 -3.21 8.68 5.70
C GLU A 60 -2.50 7.61 4.86
N THR A 61 -1.75 8.08 3.87
CA THR A 61 -1.12 7.23 2.87
C THR A 61 0.38 7.45 2.80
N ALA A 62 1.09 6.46 2.28
CA ALA A 62 2.51 6.56 1.93
C ALA A 62 2.73 6.21 0.46
N PRO A 63 3.65 6.88 -0.23
CA PRO A 63 4.01 6.49 -1.60
C PRO A 63 4.68 5.11 -1.59
N VAL A 64 4.33 4.26 -2.55
CA VAL A 64 4.92 2.92 -2.70
C VAL A 64 6.18 3.03 -3.57
N PRO A 65 7.39 2.71 -3.04
CA PRO A 65 8.59 2.67 -3.85
C PRO A 65 8.49 1.55 -4.88
N LEU A 66 8.89 1.83 -6.13
CA LEU A 66 8.86 0.84 -7.22
C LEU A 66 9.66 -0.42 -6.92
N THR A 67 10.71 -0.32 -6.08
CA THR A 67 11.54 -1.44 -5.64
C THR A 67 10.83 -2.36 -4.65
N LEU A 68 9.83 -1.85 -3.92
CA LEU A 68 9.08 -2.57 -2.89
C LEU A 68 7.64 -2.87 -3.33
N LEU A 69 7.28 -2.51 -4.56
CA LEU A 69 5.92 -2.69 -5.07
C LEU A 69 5.46 -4.14 -4.95
N GLN A 70 6.31 -5.10 -5.30
CA GLN A 70 5.96 -6.51 -5.23
C GLN A 70 5.70 -6.94 -3.77
N ASP A 71 6.56 -6.54 -2.84
CA ASP A 71 6.42 -6.86 -1.42
C ASP A 71 5.18 -6.23 -0.79
N VAL A 72 4.84 -4.99 -1.18
CA VAL A 72 3.60 -4.32 -0.77
C VAL A 72 2.36 -5.02 -1.33
N VAL A 73 2.41 -5.46 -2.59
CA VAL A 73 1.32 -6.20 -3.22
C VAL A 73 1.12 -7.57 -2.57
N ASP A 74 2.21 -8.28 -2.27
CA ASP A 74 2.13 -9.59 -1.62
C ASP A 74 1.68 -9.45 -0.16
N SER A 75 2.09 -8.38 0.53
CA SER A 75 1.54 -8.02 1.85
C SER A 75 0.02 -7.89 1.80
N ALA A 76 -0.51 -7.17 0.80
CA ALA A 76 -1.96 -6.94 0.69
C ALA A 76 -2.73 -8.24 0.41
N LYS A 77 -2.18 -9.16 -0.39
CA LYS A 77 -2.82 -10.44 -0.71
C LYS A 77 -2.80 -11.44 0.44
N GLU A 78 -1.72 -11.47 1.21
CA GLU A 78 -1.53 -12.42 2.29
C GLU A 78 -2.07 -11.89 3.63
N CYS A 79 -2.47 -10.61 3.70
CA CYS A 79 -3.04 -10.02 4.91
C CYS A 79 -4.39 -10.67 5.25
N PRO A 80 -4.50 -11.38 6.39
CA PRO A 80 -5.74 -12.07 6.75
C PRO A 80 -6.88 -11.13 7.13
N GLY A 81 -6.55 -9.89 7.54
CA GLY A 81 -7.54 -8.85 7.84
C GLY A 81 -7.98 -8.08 6.59
N GLU A 82 -7.37 -8.35 5.43
CA GLU A 82 -7.60 -7.61 4.18
C GLU A 82 -7.53 -6.09 4.37
N CYS A 83 -6.67 -5.62 5.28
CA CYS A 83 -6.66 -4.23 5.74
C CYS A 83 -5.68 -3.34 4.97
N ILE A 84 -5.07 -3.81 3.88
CA ILE A 84 -4.01 -3.09 3.16
C ILE A 84 -4.55 -2.72 1.77
N HIS A 85 -4.53 -1.43 1.48
CA HIS A 85 -5.13 -0.87 0.28
C HIS A 85 -4.10 -0.08 -0.51
N VAL A 86 -3.94 -0.41 -1.78
CA VAL A 86 -3.01 0.23 -2.71
C VAL A 86 -3.79 0.84 -3.86
N ARG A 87 -3.68 2.16 -4.02
CA ARG A 87 -4.42 2.91 -5.03
C ARG A 87 -3.50 3.80 -5.85
N ARG A 88 -3.98 4.20 -7.02
CA ARG A 88 -3.32 5.19 -7.87
C ARG A 88 -3.48 6.59 -7.28
N VAL A 89 -2.39 7.36 -7.28
CA VAL A 89 -2.42 8.74 -6.80
C VAL A 89 -3.25 9.64 -7.73
N SER A 90 -3.35 9.30 -9.02
CA SER A 90 -4.02 10.10 -10.06
C SER A 90 -5.55 10.13 -9.90
N ASP A 91 -6.17 8.96 -9.75
CA ASP A 91 -7.63 8.79 -9.77
C ASP A 91 -8.18 8.09 -8.50
N ARG A 92 -7.30 7.73 -7.55
CA ARG A 92 -7.63 7.01 -6.30
C ARG A 92 -8.32 5.68 -6.52
N VAL A 93 -8.22 5.12 -7.72
CA VAL A 93 -8.71 3.77 -8.01
C VAL A 93 -7.80 2.78 -7.31
N GLU A 94 -8.41 1.90 -6.52
CA GLU A 94 -7.70 0.80 -5.89
C GLU A 94 -7.26 -0.22 -6.94
N VAL A 95 -5.99 -0.60 -6.88
CA VAL A 95 -5.35 -1.52 -7.84
C VAL A 95 -4.97 -2.83 -7.16
N TYR A 96 -4.63 -2.77 -5.86
CA TYR A 96 -4.36 -3.95 -5.04
C TYR A 96 -4.97 -3.74 -3.66
N GLY A 97 -5.67 -4.75 -3.14
CA GLY A 97 -6.41 -4.66 -1.89
C GLY A 97 -7.75 -5.40 -2.01
N PRO A 98 -8.57 -5.40 -0.95
CA PRO A 98 -9.88 -6.06 -0.96
C PRO A 98 -10.88 -5.45 -1.93
N ASP A 99 -10.77 -4.14 -2.22
CA ASP A 99 -11.69 -3.39 -3.06
C ASP A 99 -11.16 -3.23 -4.50
N ALA A 100 -10.05 -3.88 -4.84
CA ALA A 100 -9.52 -3.91 -6.20
C ALA A 100 -10.30 -4.90 -7.08
N ASP A 101 -10.91 -4.40 -8.16
CA ASP A 101 -11.69 -5.16 -9.16
C ASP A 101 -10.81 -5.90 -10.20
#